data_AF-A0A7S3U5K6-F1
#
_entry.id   AF-A0A7S3U5K6-F1
#
_cell.length_a   1.000
_cell.length_b   1.000
_cell.length_c   1.000
_cell.angle_alpha   90.00
_cell.angle_beta   90.00
_cell.angle_gamma   90.00
#
_symmetry.space_group_name_H-M   'P 1'
#
loop_
_entity.id
_entity.type
_entity.pdbx_description
1 polymer ?
#
loop_
_entity_poly.entity_id
_entity_poly.type
_entity_poly.pdbx_seq_one_letter_code
_entity_poly.pdbx_strand_id
1 'polypeptide(L)'
;AIFDVANIIPYIKKYGVNPITGGKLEVSELLPMQFHKNADGKIHCPVTFKVFTAYSHVCANMASGHVYSYDAVIELNRKTKNWTDLVSGQKFKWSDIVILQDPDDVATREVKSFYYIQAGQQDEVTTTITHKESEASKEAKKEKIRPNAALSRIAESRKAEAEEKAK
;
A
#
# COMPACT_ATOMS: atom_id res chain seq x y z
N ALA A 1 -2.35 7.63 -7.86
CA ALA A 1 -1.53 6.66 -7.11
C ALA A 1 -2.41 5.57 -6.54
N ILE A 2 -1.88 4.36 -6.38
CA ILE A 2 -2.59 3.21 -5.81
C ILE A 2 -2.15 3.02 -4.37
N PHE A 3 -3.09 2.67 -3.51
CA PHE A 3 -2.80 2.37 -2.12
C PHE A 3 -3.47 1.07 -1.66
N ASP A 4 -2.84 0.38 -0.71
CA ASP A 4 -3.50 -0.66 0.04
C ASP A 4 -4.50 -0.02 1.01
N VAL A 5 -5.74 -0.50 0.96
CA VAL A 5 -6.85 -0.08 1.83
C VAL A 5 -6.47 -0.17 3.31
N ALA A 6 -5.74 -1.22 3.70
CA ALA A 6 -5.33 -1.44 5.09
C ALA A 6 -4.38 -0.35 5.60
N ASN A 7 -3.61 0.28 4.70
CA ASN A 7 -2.61 1.28 5.04
C ASN A 7 -3.10 2.71 4.84
N ILE A 8 -3.85 2.97 3.76
CA ILE A 8 -4.27 4.33 3.40
C ILE A 8 -5.38 4.86 4.32
N ILE A 9 -6.31 4.01 4.76
CA ILE A 9 -7.40 4.45 5.64
C ILE A 9 -6.86 4.96 6.98
N PRO A 10 -6.00 4.22 7.71
CA PRO A 10 -5.38 4.74 8.93
C PRO A 10 -4.55 6.00 8.69
N TYR A 11 -3.84 6.07 7.56
CA TYR A 11 -3.03 7.24 7.20
C TYR A 11 -3.90 8.50 7.03
N ILE A 12 -4.97 8.41 6.24
CA ILE A 12 -5.91 9.53 6.03
C ILE A 12 -6.57 9.94 7.34
N LYS A 13 -7.00 8.98 8.17
CA LYS A 13 -7.61 9.29 9.48
C LYS A 13 -6.68 10.08 10.40
N LYS A 14 -5.37 9.86 10.28
CA LYS A 14 -4.35 10.49 11.11
C LYS A 14 -3.88 11.84 10.56
N TYR A 15 -3.57 11.91 9.27
CA TYR A 15 -2.93 13.08 8.68
C TYR A 15 -3.86 13.90 7.77
N GLY A 16 -4.97 13.33 7.28
CA GLY A 16 -5.93 14.03 6.43
C GLY A 16 -5.40 14.46 5.05
N VAL A 17 -4.24 13.90 4.64
CA VAL A 17 -3.53 14.28 3.42
C VAL A 17 -3.13 13.07 2.60
N ASN A 18 -2.85 13.29 1.32
CA ASN A 18 -2.31 12.30 0.40
C ASN A 18 -0.82 12.04 0.74
N PRO A 19 -0.39 10.78 0.95
CA PRO A 19 0.98 10.47 1.34
C PRO A 19 2.03 10.80 0.27
N ILE A 20 1.62 10.94 -1.00
CA ILE A 20 2.54 11.22 -2.11
C ILE A 20 2.60 12.72 -2.38
N THR A 21 1.45 13.39 -2.48
CA THR A 21 1.38 14.80 -2.90
C THR A 21 1.26 15.80 -1.75
N GLY A 22 0.86 15.37 -0.55
CA GLY A 22 0.59 16.24 0.59
C GLY A 22 -0.71 17.05 0.50
N GLY A 23 -1.46 16.95 -0.60
CA GLY A 23 -2.77 17.60 -0.73
C GLY A 23 -3.81 16.97 0.20
N LYS A 24 -4.87 17.71 0.53
CA LYS A 24 -5.99 17.18 1.33
C LYS A 24 -6.58 15.94 0.64
N LEU A 25 -6.83 14.88 1.42
CA LEU A 25 -7.42 13.64 0.92
C LEU A 25 -8.40 13.09 1.95
N GLU A 26 -9.63 12.78 1.51
CA GLU A 26 -10.67 12.16 2.34
C GLU A 26 -10.94 10.72 1.89
N VAL A 27 -11.45 9.88 2.81
CA VAL A 27 -11.70 8.46 2.51
C VAL A 27 -12.76 8.28 1.41
N SER A 28 -13.73 9.19 1.32
CA SER A 28 -14.76 9.21 0.26
C SER A 28 -14.20 9.49 -1.13
N GLU A 29 -12.99 10.03 -1.23
CA GLU A 29 -12.32 10.31 -2.51
C GLU A 29 -11.53 9.09 -3.02
N LEU A 30 -11.44 8.01 -2.23
CA LEU A 30 -10.82 6.76 -2.64
C LEU A 30 -11.77 5.97 -3.55
N LEU A 31 -11.26 5.57 -4.72
CA LEU A 31 -11.98 4.70 -5.65
C LEU A 31 -11.50 3.26 -5.52
N PRO A 32 -12.41 2.28 -5.38
CA PRO A 32 -12.05 0.87 -5.33
C PRO A 32 -11.55 0.40 -6.70
N MET A 33 -10.41 -0.29 -6.73
CA MET A 33 -9.81 -0.83 -7.94
C MET A 33 -9.99 -2.36 -7.99
N GLN A 34 -10.34 -2.88 -9.16
CA GLN A 34 -10.59 -4.29 -9.41
C GLN A 34 -9.46 -4.90 -10.26
N PHE A 35 -8.58 -5.63 -9.57
CA PHE A 35 -7.51 -6.40 -10.19
C PHE A 35 -7.96 -7.84 -10.45
N HIS A 36 -7.72 -8.33 -11.66
CA HIS A 36 -8.08 -9.69 -12.07
C HIS A 36 -6.91 -10.63 -11.91
N LYS A 37 -7.16 -11.81 -11.33
CA LYS A 37 -6.13 -12.85 -11.13
C LYS A 37 -6.40 -14.05 -12.02
N ASN A 38 -5.34 -14.62 -12.58
CA ASN A 38 -5.42 -15.89 -13.31
C ASN A 38 -5.48 -17.08 -12.31
N ALA A 39 -5.54 -18.31 -12.85
CA ALA A 39 -5.56 -19.53 -12.03
C ALA A 39 -4.31 -19.70 -11.13
N ASP A 40 -3.17 -19.11 -11.50
CA ASP A 40 -1.93 -19.12 -10.71
C ASP A 40 -1.91 -18.00 -9.64
N GLY A 41 -3.00 -17.24 -9.50
CA GLY A 41 -3.08 -16.09 -8.59
C GLY A 41 -2.31 -14.84 -9.05
N LYS A 42 -1.75 -14.85 -10.26
CA LYS A 42 -1.02 -13.70 -10.83
C LYS A 42 -1.99 -12.67 -11.38
N ILE A 43 -1.71 -11.41 -11.14
CA ILE A 43 -2.52 -10.30 -11.65
C ILE A 43 -2.32 -10.16 -13.15
N HIS A 44 -3.40 -10.07 -13.90
CA HIS A 44 -3.39 -10.01 -15.35
C HIS A 44 -4.47 -9.07 -15.88
N CYS A 45 -4.29 -8.62 -17.11
CA CYS A 45 -5.33 -7.91 -17.84
C CYS A 45 -6.49 -8.87 -18.15
N PRO A 46 -7.74 -8.54 -17.82
CA PRO A 46 -8.90 -9.43 -18.01
C PRO A 46 -9.26 -9.66 -19.49
N VAL A 47 -8.73 -8.84 -20.41
CA VAL A 47 -9.08 -8.89 -21.83
C VAL A 47 -7.97 -9.51 -22.67
N THR A 48 -6.71 -9.12 -22.42
CA THR A 48 -5.55 -9.64 -23.17
C THR A 48 -4.95 -10.87 -22.51
N PHE A 49 -5.39 -11.21 -21.31
CA PHE A 49 -4.86 -12.26 -20.44
C PHE A 49 -3.35 -12.16 -20.12
N LYS A 50 -2.71 -11.04 -20.49
CA LYS A 50 -1.29 -10.78 -20.20
C LYS A 50 -1.12 -10.50 -18.71
N VAL A 51 -0.20 -11.22 -18.08
CA VAL A 51 0.22 -11.01 -16.70
C VAL A 51 0.96 -9.68 -16.59
N PHE A 52 0.62 -8.87 -15.57
CA PHE A 52 1.32 -7.62 -15.32
C PHE A 52 2.69 -7.86 -14.67
N THR A 53 3.66 -7.04 -15.08
CA THR A 53 5.05 -7.05 -14.61
C THR A 53 5.47 -5.64 -14.19
N ALA A 54 6.66 -5.49 -13.63
CA ALA A 54 7.25 -4.18 -13.28
C ALA A 54 7.48 -3.24 -14.49
N TYR A 55 7.35 -3.75 -15.71
CA TYR A 55 7.49 -2.99 -16.97
C TYR A 55 6.18 -2.91 -17.76
N SER A 56 5.08 -3.40 -17.20
CA SER A 56 3.79 -3.31 -17.88
C SER A 56 3.25 -1.89 -17.84
N HIS A 57 2.72 -1.43 -18.97
CA HIS A 57 1.91 -0.21 -19.01
C HIS A 57 0.49 -0.56 -18.57
N VAL A 58 0.10 -0.09 -17.38
CA VAL A 58 -1.15 -0.44 -16.71
C VAL A 58 -1.99 0.81 -16.51
N CYS A 59 -3.28 0.70 -16.79
CA CYS A 59 -4.25 1.76 -16.55
C CYS A 59 -5.50 1.21 -15.87
N ALA A 60 -6.29 2.09 -15.27
CA ALA A 60 -7.59 1.77 -14.72
C ALA A 60 -8.67 2.63 -15.35
N ASN A 61 -9.86 2.07 -15.48
CA ASN A 61 -11.07 2.82 -15.77
C ASN A 61 -11.71 3.26 -14.46
N MET A 62 -11.75 4.56 -14.17
CA MET A 62 -12.35 5.09 -12.95
C MET A 62 -13.85 4.87 -12.86
N ALA A 63 -14.54 4.72 -14.00
CA ALA A 63 -15.98 4.52 -14.01
C ALA A 63 -16.39 3.14 -13.46
N SER A 64 -15.61 2.09 -13.77
CA SER A 64 -15.86 0.71 -13.35
C SER A 64 -14.91 0.20 -12.27
N GLY A 65 -13.75 0.84 -12.10
CA GLY A 65 -12.66 0.40 -11.24
C GLY A 65 -11.79 -0.70 -11.85
N HIS A 66 -12.10 -1.21 -13.05
CA HIS A 66 -11.33 -2.30 -13.65
C HIS A 66 -9.95 -1.85 -14.14
N VAL A 67 -8.96 -2.72 -13.89
CA VAL A 67 -7.57 -2.50 -14.29
C VAL A 67 -7.24 -3.28 -15.57
N TYR A 68 -6.64 -2.59 -16.53
CA TYR A 68 -6.35 -3.09 -17.86
C TYR A 68 -4.89 -2.83 -18.25
N SER A 69 -4.40 -3.61 -19.21
CA SER A 69 -3.23 -3.20 -19.99
C SER A 69 -3.58 -1.96 -20.82
N TYR A 70 -2.69 -0.97 -20.84
CA TYR A 70 -2.91 0.25 -21.60
C TYR A 70 -3.14 -0.03 -23.10
N ASP A 71 -2.39 -0.98 -23.66
CA ASP A 71 -2.58 -1.46 -25.04
C ASP A 71 -4.01 -1.92 -25.31
N ALA A 72 -4.63 -2.63 -24.34
CA ALA A 72 -6.00 -3.13 -24.50
C ALA A 72 -7.00 -1.98 -24.67
N VAL A 73 -6.86 -0.93 -23.85
CA VAL A 73 -7.73 0.26 -23.92
C VAL A 73 -7.47 1.04 -25.22
N ILE A 74 -6.21 1.14 -25.66
CA ILE A 74 -5.88 1.81 -26.92
C ILE A 74 -6.49 1.09 -28.12
N GLU A 75 -6.27 -0.22 -28.24
CA GLU A 75 -6.73 -1.00 -29.39
C GLU A 75 -8.26 -1.16 -29.40
N LEU A 76 -8.87 -1.48 -28.25
CA LEU A 76 -10.27 -1.91 -28.19
C LEU A 76 -11.25 -0.80 -27.86
N ASN A 77 -10.79 0.32 -27.28
CA ASN A 77 -11.64 1.47 -26.98
C ASN A 77 -11.29 2.70 -27.82
N ARG A 78 -10.02 3.16 -27.76
CA ARG A 78 -9.63 4.43 -28.38
C ARG A 78 -9.67 4.37 -29.90
N LYS A 79 -9.02 3.37 -30.51
CA LYS A 79 -8.95 3.25 -31.98
C LYS A 79 -10.30 2.91 -32.61
N THR A 80 -11.09 2.06 -31.95
CA THR A 80 -12.42 1.65 -32.38
C THR A 80 -13.52 2.67 -32.05
N LYS A 81 -13.19 3.73 -31.30
CA LYS A 81 -14.14 4.72 -30.74
C LYS A 81 -15.26 4.07 -29.90
N ASN A 82 -14.96 2.93 -29.26
CA ASN A 82 -15.85 2.24 -28.35
C ASN A 82 -15.60 2.71 -26.92
N TRP A 83 -16.47 3.57 -26.37
CA TRP A 83 -16.34 4.12 -25.02
C TRP A 83 -17.18 3.36 -23.99
N THR A 84 -17.01 2.05 -24.02
CA THR A 84 -17.72 1.09 -23.18
C THR A 84 -16.71 0.17 -22.52
N ASP A 85 -16.81 0.01 -21.21
CA ASP A 85 -15.92 -0.80 -20.41
C ASP A 85 -15.93 -2.25 -20.90
N LEU A 86 -14.73 -2.82 -21.06
CA LEU A 86 -14.52 -4.09 -21.75
C LEU A 86 -15.01 -5.32 -20.97
N VAL A 87 -15.28 -5.17 -19.67
CA VAL A 87 -15.74 -6.26 -18.79
C VAL A 87 -17.19 -6.03 -18.37
N SER A 88 -17.51 -4.84 -17.86
CA SER A 88 -18.82 -4.51 -17.28
C SER A 88 -19.84 -3.97 -18.29
N GLY A 89 -19.40 -3.47 -19.45
CA GLY A 89 -20.29 -2.80 -20.40
C GLY A 89 -20.71 -1.38 -19.99
N GLN A 90 -20.15 -0.82 -18.91
CA GLN A 90 -20.46 0.53 -18.46
C GLN A 90 -19.86 1.58 -19.40
N LYS A 91 -20.62 2.62 -19.74
CA LYS A 91 -20.09 3.76 -20.53
C LYS A 91 -19.09 4.57 -19.70
N PHE A 92 -18.00 4.97 -20.32
CA PHE A 92 -16.97 5.82 -19.71
C PHE A 92 -16.45 6.86 -20.70
N LYS A 93 -15.61 7.79 -20.26
CA LYS A 93 -14.93 8.78 -21.09
C LYS A 93 -13.42 8.58 -21.06
N TRP A 94 -12.72 9.10 -22.07
CA TRP A 94 -11.25 9.05 -22.07
C TRP A 94 -10.62 9.69 -20.82
N SER A 95 -11.25 10.73 -20.25
CA SER A 95 -10.84 11.36 -18.98
C SER A 95 -10.87 10.42 -17.77
N ASP A 96 -11.65 9.34 -17.86
CA ASP A 96 -11.83 8.38 -16.76
C ASP A 96 -10.72 7.31 -16.79
N ILE A 97 -9.88 7.29 -17.83
CA ILE A 97 -8.72 6.40 -17.90
C ILE A 97 -7.55 7.04 -17.18
N VAL A 98 -7.09 6.38 -16.11
CA VAL A 98 -5.94 6.80 -15.32
C VAL A 98 -4.82 5.82 -15.50
N ILE A 99 -3.64 6.32 -15.84
CA ILE A 99 -2.41 5.51 -15.91
C ILE A 99 -1.95 5.24 -14.48
N LEU A 100 -1.78 3.95 -14.18
CA LEU A 100 -1.35 3.47 -12.88
C LEU A 100 0.15 3.20 -12.86
N GLN A 101 0.68 2.69 -13.97
CA GLN A 101 2.07 2.38 -14.15
C GLN A 101 2.43 2.64 -15.60
N ASP A 102 3.44 3.48 -15.79
CA ASP A 102 4.07 3.72 -17.07
C ASP A 102 5.54 3.24 -16.98
N PRO A 103 6.01 2.36 -17.88
CA PRO A 103 7.41 2.00 -17.95
C PRO A 103 8.32 3.16 -18.37
N ASP A 104 7.80 4.13 -19.11
CA ASP A 104 8.57 5.23 -19.69
C ASP A 104 8.65 6.45 -18.75
N ASP A 105 7.71 6.60 -17.81
CA ASP A 105 7.71 7.66 -16.80
C ASP A 105 8.46 7.23 -15.52
N VAL A 106 9.75 7.55 -15.49
CA VAL A 106 10.64 7.25 -14.34
C VAL A 106 10.37 8.16 -13.14
N ALA A 107 9.91 9.39 -13.37
CA ALA A 107 9.76 10.40 -12.32
C ALA A 107 8.72 9.98 -11.26
N THR A 108 7.66 9.30 -11.69
CA THR A 108 6.63 8.76 -10.79
C THR A 108 7.15 7.72 -9.79
N ARG A 109 8.36 7.17 -10.00
CA ARG A 109 8.98 6.15 -9.14
C ARG A 109 9.94 6.73 -8.11
N GLU A 110 10.18 8.04 -8.12
CA GLU A 110 11.12 8.67 -7.20
C GLU A 110 10.55 8.77 -5.78
N VAL A 111 10.79 7.72 -4.99
CA VAL A 111 10.30 7.59 -3.62
C VAL A 111 10.67 8.79 -2.74
N LYS A 112 11.85 9.40 -2.95
CA LYS A 112 12.31 10.60 -2.21
C LYS A 112 11.39 11.83 -2.38
N SER A 113 10.61 11.88 -3.44
CA SER A 113 9.68 12.98 -3.70
C SER A 113 8.38 12.88 -2.90
N PHE A 114 8.11 11.71 -2.30
CA PHE A 114 6.84 11.47 -1.63
C PHE A 114 6.72 12.31 -0.35
N TYR A 115 5.57 12.96 -0.19
CA TYR A 115 5.30 13.85 0.93
C TYR A 115 5.53 13.20 2.30
N TYR A 116 5.07 11.96 2.52
CA TYR A 116 5.25 11.28 3.82
C TYR A 116 6.73 11.04 4.17
N ILE A 117 7.61 11.02 3.16
CA ILE A 117 9.06 10.90 3.35
C ILE A 117 9.66 12.24 3.70
N GLN A 118 9.32 13.27 2.93
CA GLN A 118 9.78 14.63 3.18
C GLN A 118 9.30 15.19 4.52
N ALA A 119 8.10 14.79 4.95
CA ALA A 119 7.52 15.14 6.24
C ALA A 119 8.08 14.31 7.41
N GLY A 120 9.00 13.37 7.18
CA GLY A 120 9.60 12.55 8.23
C GLY A 120 8.64 11.56 8.90
N GLN A 121 7.54 11.20 8.24
CA GLN A 121 6.49 10.34 8.82
C GLN A 121 6.78 8.84 8.68
N GLN A 122 7.90 8.47 8.04
CA GLN A 122 8.22 7.09 7.66
C GLN A 122 8.26 6.10 8.83
N ASP A 123 9.00 6.44 9.89
CA ASP A 123 9.21 5.56 11.05
C ASP A 123 7.90 5.33 11.80
N GLU A 124 7.11 6.39 11.93
CA GLU A 124 5.82 6.36 12.61
C GLU A 124 4.78 5.57 11.81
N VAL A 125 4.66 5.82 10.51
CA VAL A 125 3.78 5.07 9.59
C VAL A 125 4.14 3.59 9.62
N THR A 126 5.44 3.28 9.58
CA THR A 126 5.90 1.88 9.56
C THR A 126 5.54 1.16 10.86
N THR A 127 5.74 1.82 12.00
CA THR A 127 5.47 1.24 13.32
C THR A 127 3.98 1.12 13.64
N THR A 128 3.16 2.08 13.21
CA THR A 128 1.76 2.17 13.63
C THR A 128 0.75 1.65 12.60
N ILE A 129 1.09 1.70 11.31
CA ILE A 129 0.15 1.41 10.21
C ILE A 129 0.46 0.06 9.56
N THR A 130 1.70 -0.17 9.10
CA THR A 130 2.06 -1.43 8.42
C THR A 130 2.38 -2.57 9.39
N HIS A 131 3.07 -2.28 10.49
CA HIS A 131 3.26 -3.23 11.59
C HIS A 131 2.25 -2.98 12.69
N LYS A 132 0.96 -3.28 12.43
CA LYS A 132 0.17 -3.78 13.56
C LYS A 132 0.88 -5.04 14.03
N GLU A 133 1.69 -4.94 15.10
CA GLU A 133 2.12 -6.12 15.85
C GLU A 133 0.87 -6.94 16.10
N SER A 134 0.71 -8.04 15.36
CA SER A 134 -0.30 -9.03 15.66
C SER A 134 -0.11 -9.43 17.11
N GLU A 135 -1.18 -9.71 17.85
CA GLU A 135 -1.04 -10.17 19.24
C GLU A 135 -0.09 -11.38 19.34
N ALA A 136 -0.08 -12.24 18.30
CA ALA A 136 0.88 -13.32 18.11
C ALA A 136 2.36 -12.89 18.10
N SER A 137 2.70 -11.71 17.57
CA SER A 137 4.08 -11.18 17.57
C SER A 137 4.45 -10.51 18.89
N LYS A 138 3.48 -9.99 19.65
CA LYS A 138 3.67 -9.56 21.05
C LYS A 138 3.92 -10.75 21.97
N GLU A 139 3.16 -11.83 21.78
CA GLU A 139 3.29 -13.07 22.55
C GLU A 139 4.60 -13.80 22.24
N ALA A 140 5.02 -13.86 20.97
CA ALA A 140 6.31 -14.42 20.57
C ALA A 140 7.52 -13.61 21.07
N LYS A 141 7.40 -12.28 21.24
CA LYS A 141 8.44 -11.45 21.90
C LYS A 141 8.46 -11.69 23.41
N LYS A 142 7.30 -11.87 24.04
CA LYS A 142 7.18 -12.17 25.47
C LYS A 142 7.72 -13.57 25.81
N GLU A 143 7.53 -14.54 24.92
CA GLU A 143 8.01 -15.92 25.07
C GLU A 143 9.52 -16.09 24.79
N LYS A 144 10.10 -15.21 23.95
CA LYS A 144 11.56 -15.19 23.69
C LYS A 144 12.38 -14.58 24.82
N ILE A 145 11.77 -13.85 25.76
CA ILE A 145 12.42 -13.43 27.00
C ILE A 145 12.13 -14.50 28.06
N ARG A 146 12.78 -15.66 27.95
CA ARG A 146 12.80 -16.61 29.05
C ARG A 146 13.78 -16.08 30.10
N PRO A 147 13.37 -15.72 31.32
CA PRO A 147 14.32 -15.37 32.36
C PRO A 147 15.13 -16.63 32.68
N ASN A 148 16.40 -16.65 32.29
CA ASN A 148 17.34 -17.64 32.77
C ASN A 148 17.72 -17.28 34.22
N ALA A 149 18.07 -18.28 35.04
CA ALA A 149 18.53 -18.12 36.42
C ALA A 149 19.70 -17.14 36.58
N ALA A 150 20.44 -16.84 35.50
CA ALA A 150 21.46 -15.80 35.47
C ALA A 150 20.86 -14.38 35.58
N LEU A 151 19.74 -14.10 34.90
CA LEU A 151 19.09 -12.79 34.91
C LEU A 151 18.39 -12.49 36.25
N SER A 152 17.83 -13.51 36.92
CA SER A 152 17.24 -13.34 38.25
C SER A 152 18.29 -12.99 39.31
N ARG A 153 19.44 -13.66 39.27
CA ARG A 153 20.57 -13.37 40.18
C ARG A 153 21.14 -11.97 39.99
N ILE A 154 21.22 -11.49 38.75
CA ILE A 154 21.68 -10.12 38.44
C ILE A 154 20.65 -9.07 38.91
N ALA A 155 19.36 -9.39 38.84
CA ALA A 155 18.31 -8.49 39.32
C ALA A 155 18.28 -8.42 40.86
N GLU A 156 18.51 -9.53 41.54
CA GLU A 156 18.61 -9.61 43.00
C GLU A 156 19.86 -8.89 43.52
N SER A 157 21.03 -9.09 42.88
CA SER A 157 22.26 -8.41 43.27
C SER A 157 22.15 -6.89 43.10
N ARG A 158 21.53 -6.42 42.02
CA ARG A 158 21.31 -4.99 41.79
C ARG A 158 20.29 -4.36 42.73
N LYS A 159 19.30 -5.12 43.20
CA LYS A 159 18.36 -4.66 44.24
C LYS A 159 19.03 -4.55 45.60
N ALA A 160 19.84 -5.55 45.98
CA ALA A 160 20.62 -5.51 47.22
C ALA A 160 21.62 -4.35 47.22
N GLU A 161 22.34 -4.12 46.11
CA GLU A 161 23.26 -2.98 45.96
C GLU A 161 22.53 -1.62 46.00
N ALA A 162 21.29 -1.54 45.51
CA ALA A 162 20.50 -0.32 45.55
C ALA A 162 19.94 -0.04 46.95
N GLU A 163 19.56 -1.08 47.70
CA GLU A 163 19.12 -0.97 49.09
C GLU A 163 20.28 -0.66 50.05
N GLU A 164 21.47 -1.18 49.77
CA GLU A 164 22.70 -0.86 50.52
C GLU A 164 23.17 0.58 50.27
N LYS A 165 23.05 1.08 49.03
CA LYS A 165 23.35 2.49 48.71
C LYS A 165 22.30 3.49 49.19
N ALA A 166 21.11 3.02 49.56
CA ALA A 166 20.03 3.85 50.10
C ALA A 166 20.04 3.96 51.63
N LYS A 167 21.03 3.34 52.29
CA LYS A 167 21.22 3.35 53.75
C LYS A 167 22.42 4.20 54.14
#